data_AF-A0A953IDK8-F1
#
_entry.id   AF-A0A953IDK8-F1
#
_cell.length_a   1.000
_cell.length_b   1.000
_cell.length_c   1.000
_cell.angle_alpha   90.00
_cell.angle_beta   90.00
_cell.angle_gamma   90.00
#
_symmetry.space_group_name_H-M   'P 1'
#
loop_
_entity.id
_entity.type
_entity.pdbx_description
1 polymer ?
#
loop_
_entity_poly.entity_id
_entity_poly.type
_entity_poly.pdbx_seq_one_letter_code
_entity_poly.pdbx_strand_id
1 'polypeptide(L)'
;LRERGILYAPDFVINGGGVINVAEEYHPQGYSRERALKRVATIYDKLLRVFQIAEERKISTAEAADVMAEERMHRIHQLNRIYLAE
;
A
#
# COMPACT_ATOMS: atom_id res chain seq x y z
N LEU A 1 -8.22 -18.63 8.07
CA LEU A 1 -8.52 -18.44 6.62
C LEU A 1 -7.52 -19.18 5.74
N ARG A 2 -6.21 -18.93 5.92
CA ARG A 2 -5.13 -19.61 5.17
C ARG A 2 -5.19 -21.14 5.23
N GLU A 3 -5.32 -21.73 6.41
CA GLU A 3 -5.46 -23.19 6.60
C GLU A 3 -6.67 -23.80 5.88
N ARG A 4 -7.67 -22.97 5.57
CA ARG A 4 -8.88 -23.35 4.84
C ARG A 4 -8.79 -23.01 3.34
N GLY A 5 -7.63 -22.60 2.84
CA GLY A 5 -7.43 -22.20 1.44
C GLY A 5 -8.13 -20.90 1.03
N ILE A 6 -8.58 -20.08 1.99
CA ILE A 6 -9.29 -18.83 1.71
C ILE A 6 -8.28 -17.70 1.58
N LEU A 7 -8.21 -17.10 0.39
CA LEU A 7 -7.43 -15.89 0.13
C LEU A 7 -8.15 -14.67 0.72
N TYR A 8 -7.48 -13.97 1.63
CA TYR A 8 -8.01 -12.78 2.30
C TYR A 8 -7.27 -11.53 1.85
N ALA A 9 -7.99 -10.57 1.27
CA ALA A 9 -7.48 -9.23 1.02
C ALA A 9 -7.62 -8.39 2.31
N PRO A 10 -6.53 -7.85 2.88
CA PRO A 10 -6.61 -7.03 4.09
C PRO A 10 -7.51 -5.80 3.87
N ASP A 11 -8.44 -5.60 4.80
CA ASP A 11 -9.43 -4.52 4.82
C ASP A 11 -8.83 -3.12 4.64
N PHE A 12 -7.76 -2.80 5.39
CA PHE A 12 -7.09 -1.50 5.30
C PHE A 12 -6.32 -1.28 3.98
N VAL A 13 -6.07 -2.33 3.21
CA VAL A 13 -5.49 -2.23 1.87
C VAL A 13 -6.58 -2.11 0.80
N ILE A 14 -7.55 -3.02 0.78
CA ILE A 14 -8.62 -3.06 -0.24
C ILE A 14 -9.52 -1.81 -0.16
N ASN A 15 -9.81 -1.30 1.05
CA ASN A 15 -10.63 -0.11 1.26
C ASN A 15 -9.85 1.21 1.14
N GLY A 16 -8.56 1.16 0.81
CA GLY A 16 -7.67 2.33 0.75
C GLY A 16 -8.07 3.39 -0.28
N GLY A 17 -9.04 3.10 -1.15
CA GLY A 17 -9.49 4.00 -2.21
C GLY A 17 -10.02 5.35 -1.69
N GLY A 18 -10.74 5.35 -0.57
CA GLY A 18 -11.25 6.58 0.04
C GLY A 18 -10.13 7.52 0.48
N VAL A 19 -9.12 6.98 1.17
CA VAL A 19 -7.93 7.74 1.61
C VAL A 19 -7.13 8.27 0.42
N ILE A 20 -6.99 7.47 -0.64
CA ILE A 20 -6.32 7.90 -1.87
C ILE A 20 -7.08 9.06 -2.54
N ASN A 21 -8.41 9.02 -2.57
CA ASN A 21 -9.23 10.06 -3.17
C ASN A 21 -9.12 11.39 -2.41
N VAL A 22 -9.25 11.38 -1.08
CA VAL A 22 -9.11 12.61 -0.28
C VAL A 22 -7.68 13.15 -0.31
N ALA A 23 -6.66 12.28 -0.42
CA ALA A 23 -5.28 12.73 -0.60
C ALA A 23 -5.05 13.50 -1.91
N GLU A 24 -5.87 13.26 -2.95
CA GLU A 24 -5.80 14.01 -4.21
C GLU A 24 -6.27 15.46 -4.05
N GLU A 25 -7.10 15.76 -3.06
CA GLU A 25 -7.57 17.13 -2.78
C GLU A 25 -6.41 18.05 -2.35
N TYR A 26 -5.33 17.48 -1.81
CA TYR A 26 -4.11 18.20 -1.42
C TYR A 26 -3.12 18.40 -2.58
N HIS A 27 -3.43 17.93 -3.79
CA HIS A 27 -2.54 18.11 -4.93
C HIS A 27 -2.42 19.62 -5.30
N PRO A 28 -1.21 20.15 -5.59
CA PRO A 28 -1.03 21.60 -5.85
C PRO A 28 -1.84 22.15 -7.03
N GLN A 29 -2.22 21.28 -7.97
CA GLN A 29 -3.06 21.61 -9.13
C GLN A 29 -4.57 21.47 -8.84
N GLY A 30 -4.97 21.24 -7.58
CA GLY A 30 -6.32 20.91 -7.19
C GLY A 30 -6.73 19.46 -7.52
N TYR A 31 -7.93 19.09 -7.11
CA TYR A 31 -8.47 17.74 -7.27
C TYR A 31 -8.61 17.33 -8.75
N SER A 32 -8.22 16.10 -9.07
CA SER A 32 -8.51 15.45 -10.35
C SER A 32 -9.05 14.04 -10.14
N ARG A 33 -10.30 13.83 -10.57
CA ARG A 33 -10.93 12.50 -10.53
C ARG A 33 -10.14 11.45 -11.30
N GLU A 34 -9.57 11.82 -12.45
CA GLU A 34 -8.77 10.92 -13.27
C GLU A 34 -7.51 10.46 -12.53
N ARG A 35 -6.77 11.39 -11.91
CA ARG A 35 -5.57 11.06 -11.13
C ARG A 35 -5.93 10.23 -9.89
N ALA A 36 -7.01 10.59 -9.19
CA ALA A 36 -7.51 9.80 -8.07
C ALA A 36 -7.81 8.36 -8.50
N LEU A 37 -8.58 8.15 -9.57
CA LEU A 37 -8.91 6.81 -10.07
C LEU A 37 -7.67 6.03 -10.52
N LYS A 38 -6.73 6.68 -11.21
CA LYS A 38 -5.46 6.06 -11.61
C LYS A 38 -4.64 5.61 -10.38
N ARG A 39 -4.63 6.39 -9.31
CA ARG A 39 -3.96 6.02 -8.04
C ARG A 39 -4.72 4.91 -7.30
N VAL A 40 -6.05 4.94 -7.30
CA VAL A 40 -6.88 3.88 -6.70
C VAL A 40 -6.66 2.54 -7.41
N ALA A 41 -6.50 2.53 -8.73
CA ALA A 41 -6.22 1.31 -9.51
C ALA A 41 -4.95 0.57 -9.03
N THR A 42 -3.98 1.28 -8.44
CA THR A 42 -2.76 0.67 -7.86
C THR A 42 -3.01 -0.23 -6.64
N ILE A 43 -4.23 -0.24 -6.07
CA ILE A 43 -4.60 -1.18 -4.99
C ILE A 43 -4.48 -2.63 -5.47
N TYR A 44 -4.75 -2.89 -6.74
CA TYR A 44 -4.57 -4.21 -7.35
C TYR A 44 -3.13 -4.72 -7.18
N ASP A 45 -2.14 -3.92 -7.60
CA ASP A 45 -0.72 -4.29 -7.51
C ASP A 45 -0.25 -4.40 -6.06
N LYS A 46 -0.77 -3.55 -5.17
CA LYS A 46 -0.47 -3.63 -3.72
C LYS A 46 -0.97 -4.95 -3.14
N LEU A 47 -2.17 -5.39 -3.48
CA LEU A 47 -2.68 -6.68 -3.00
C LEU A 47 -1.89 -7.86 -3.56
N LEU A 48 -1.51 -7.83 -4.84
CA LEU A 48 -0.62 -8.85 -5.40
C LEU A 48 0.71 -8.92 -4.64
N ARG A 49 1.30 -7.78 -4.29
CA ARG A 49 2.52 -7.74 -3.49
C ARG A 49 2.32 -8.29 -2.08
N VAL A 50 1.21 -7.97 -1.42
CA VAL A 50 0.84 -8.52 -0.11
C VAL A 50 0.73 -10.04 -0.19
N PHE A 51 0.04 -10.58 -1.20
CA PHE A 51 -0.11 -12.03 -1.37
C PHE A 51 1.23 -12.71 -1.61
N GLN A 52 2.09 -12.10 -2.42
CA GLN A 52 3.45 -12.59 -2.64
C GLN A 52 4.27 -12.63 -1.34
N ILE A 53 4.27 -11.56 -0.54
CA ILE A 53 5.00 -11.52 0.74
C ILE A 53 4.46 -12.56 1.71
N ALA A 54 3.13 -12.71 1.78
CA ALA A 54 2.47 -13.70 2.65
C ALA A 54 2.92 -15.13 2.31
N GLU A 55 3.02 -15.46 1.03
CA GLU A 55 3.50 -16.76 0.54
C GLU A 55 5.00 -16.94 0.83
N GLU A 56 5.84 -15.99 0.43
CA GLU A 56 7.30 -16.03 0.60
C GLU A 56 7.71 -16.20 2.06
N ARG A 57 7.04 -15.50 2.98
CA ARG A 57 7.37 -15.48 4.41
C ARG A 57 6.52 -16.43 5.24
N LYS A 58 5.55 -17.11 4.63
CA LYS A 58 4.59 -18.00 5.31
C LYS A 58 3.87 -17.31 6.48
N ILE A 59 3.42 -16.08 6.29
CA ILE A 59 2.65 -15.29 7.27
C ILE A 59 1.21 -15.05 6.79
N SER A 60 0.36 -14.42 7.60
CA SER A 60 -0.97 -14.00 7.16
C SER A 60 -0.88 -12.82 6.19
N THR A 61 -1.92 -12.61 5.36
CA THR A 61 -1.97 -11.46 4.46
C THR A 61 -2.06 -10.12 5.21
N ALA A 62 -2.61 -10.10 6.43
CA ALA A 62 -2.60 -8.92 7.29
C ALA A 62 -1.17 -8.56 7.72
N GLU A 63 -0.44 -9.52 8.30
CA GLU A 63 0.97 -9.32 8.69
C GLU A 63 1.85 -8.95 7.48
N ALA A 64 1.61 -9.56 6.31
CA ALA A 64 2.33 -9.21 5.09
C ALA A 64 2.06 -7.77 4.62
N ALA A 65 0.86 -7.24 4.84
CA ALA A 65 0.55 -5.85 4.56
C ALA A 65 1.26 -4.88 5.51
N ASP A 66 1.37 -5.23 6.80
CA ASP A 66 2.16 -4.47 7.78
C ASP A 66 3.64 -4.44 7.40
N VAL A 67 4.22 -5.61 7.09
CA VAL A 67 5.59 -5.74 6.58
C VAL A 67 5.82 -4.85 5.35
N MET A 68 4.92 -4.90 4.38
CA MET A 68 5.03 -4.08 3.17
C MET A 68 5.00 -2.57 3.49
N ALA A 69 4.16 -2.16 4.44
CA ALA A 69 4.07 -0.77 4.87
C ALA A 69 5.34 -0.32 5.59
N GLU A 70 5.86 -1.13 6.52
CA GLU A 70 7.10 -0.87 7.24
C GLU A 70 8.31 -0.76 6.30
N GLU A 71 8.47 -1.70 5.36
CA GLU A 71 9.54 -1.65 4.35
C GLU A 71 9.51 -0.36 3.54
N ARG A 72 8.31 0.10 3.18
CA ARG A 72 8.14 1.37 2.47
C ARG A 72 8.51 2.56 3.34
N MET A 73 8.08 2.59 4.59
CA MET A 73 8.40 3.67 5.54
C MET A 73 9.90 3.76 5.80
N HIS A 74 10.56 2.61 6.04
CA HIS A 74 12.01 2.55 6.22
C HIS A 74 12.77 3.05 4.99
N ARG A 75 12.36 2.63 3.78
CA ARG A 75 13.00 3.07 2.53
C ARG A 75 12.92 4.59 2.35
N ILE A 76 11.74 5.18 2.55
CA ILE A 76 11.56 6.64 2.43
C ILE A 76 12.34 7.38 3.51
N HIS A 77 12.33 6.87 4.75
CA HIS A 77 13.12 7.45 5.84
C HIS A 77 14.62 7.47 5.53
N GLN A 78 15.17 6.38 4.98
CA GLN A 78 16.58 6.31 4.58
C GLN A 78 16.92 7.30 3.46
N LEU A 79 16.06 7.44 2.44
CA LEU A 79 16.27 8.42 1.38
C LEU A 79 16.29 9.84 1.92
N ASN A 80 15.33 10.21 2.77
CA ASN A 80 15.28 11.55 3.37
C ASN A 80 16.51 11.87 4.22
N ARG A 81 17.10 10.88 4.91
CA ARG A 81 18.33 11.06 5.67
C ARG A 81 19.54 11.40 4.79
N ILE A 82 19.60 10.86 3.58
CA ILE A 82 20.69 11.15 2.63
C ILE A 82 20.56 12.59 2.12
N TYR A 83 19.36 12.99 1.70
CA TYR A 83 19.10 14.33 1.14
C TYR A 83 19.20 15.48 2.15
N LEU A 84 19.05 15.22 3.45
CA LEU A 84 19.17 16.24 4.51
C LEU A 84 20.58 16.33 5.11
N ALA A 85 21.50 15.45 4.69
CA ALA A 85 22.90 15.45 5.12
C ALA A 85 23.81 16.26 4.18
N GLU A 86 23.25 16.83 3.10
CA GLU A 86 23.86 17.80 2.18
C GLU A 86 23.28 19.20 2.41
#